data_AF-A0A5U3ILU3-F1
#
_entry.id   AF-A0A5U3ILU3-F1
#
_cell.length_a   1.000
_cell.length_b   1.000
_cell.length_c   1.000
_cell.angle_alpha   90.00
_cell.angle_beta   90.00
_cell.angle_gamma   90.00
#
_symmetry.space_group_name_H-M   'P 1'
#
loop_
_entity.id
_entity.type
_entity.pdbx_description
1 polymer ?
#
loop_
_entity_poly.entity_id
_entity_poly.type
_entity_poly.pdbx_seq_one_letter_code
_entity_poly.pdbx_strand_id
1 'polypeptide(L)'
;MESVFDALKAMVKASSIEIAARTGKDRQQVVNELWDLRRAGLVGGRGTSWFILEQEKRTEIDLSDSEVEVVEMGSVKLDKAAEAESNRFSREKNSDEVSRDAEIIHSIPCFTDRVQNDVIIPAPRFISAEIRRTEAKLKRLQEMRDISREIHKHRKIWQQIRSE
;
A
#
# COMPACT_ATOMS: atom_id res chain seq x y z
N MET A 1 4.69 33.42 -2.41
CA MET A 1 5.36 32.19 -1.93
C MET A 1 5.37 31.21 -3.09
N GLU A 2 6.54 30.77 -3.56
CA GLU A 2 6.64 29.77 -4.62
C GLU A 2 6.07 28.43 -4.10
N SER A 3 5.28 27.74 -4.93
CA SER A 3 4.74 26.40 -4.61
C SER A 3 5.81 25.33 -4.90
N VAL A 4 5.78 24.22 -4.17
CA VAL A 4 6.68 23.06 -4.41
C VAL A 4 6.55 22.53 -5.84
N PHE A 5 5.34 22.57 -6.39
CA PHE A 5 5.09 22.17 -7.79
C PHE A 5 5.71 23.16 -8.80
N ASP A 6 5.66 24.46 -8.51
CA ASP A 6 6.23 25.50 -9.38
C ASP A 6 7.77 25.45 -9.37
N ALA A 7 8.36 25.17 -8.20
CA ALA A 7 9.79 24.90 -8.07
C ALA A 7 10.21 23.64 -8.87
N LEU A 8 9.40 22.57 -8.82
CA LEU A 8 9.62 21.38 -9.65
C LEU A 8 9.49 21.67 -11.15
N LYS A 9 8.53 22.53 -11.54
CA LYS A 9 8.32 22.93 -12.93
C LYS A 9 9.50 23.74 -13.47
N ALA A 10 10.07 24.61 -12.64
CA ALA A 10 11.28 25.37 -12.98
C ALA A 10 12.52 24.48 -13.11
N MET A 11 12.64 23.42 -12.30
CA MET A 11 13.82 22.56 -12.26
C MET A 11 13.74 21.30 -13.14
N VAL A 12 12.54 20.93 -13.63
CA VAL A 12 12.19 19.72 -14.40
C VAL A 12 12.40 18.41 -13.62
N LYS A 13 13.53 18.27 -12.93
CA LYS A 13 13.88 17.18 -12.04
C LYS A 13 14.67 17.72 -10.84
N ALA A 14 14.15 17.55 -9.63
CA ALA A 14 14.79 18.08 -8.42
C ALA A 14 14.71 17.13 -7.23
N SER A 15 15.63 17.30 -6.28
CA SER A 15 15.60 16.66 -4.97
C SER A 15 14.69 17.44 -4.01
N SER A 16 14.13 16.77 -3.01
CA SER A 16 13.37 17.45 -1.95
C SER A 16 14.19 18.49 -1.19
N ILE A 17 15.52 18.32 -1.13
CA ILE A 17 16.44 19.28 -0.51
C ILE A 17 16.57 20.54 -1.37
N GLU A 18 16.66 20.38 -2.68
CA GLU A 18 16.81 21.49 -3.62
C GLU A 18 15.52 22.33 -3.68
N ILE A 19 14.37 21.64 -3.66
CA ILE A 19 13.05 22.30 -3.62
C ILE A 19 12.86 23.06 -2.31
N ALA A 20 13.26 22.47 -1.17
CA ALA A 20 13.23 23.13 0.14
C ALA A 20 14.11 24.39 0.18
N ALA A 21 15.34 24.30 -0.35
CA ALA A 21 16.24 25.45 -0.43
C ALA A 21 15.66 26.60 -1.25
N ARG A 22 14.90 26.29 -2.32
CA ARG A 22 14.28 27.29 -3.18
C ARG A 22 13.01 27.89 -2.58
N THR A 23 12.15 27.05 -2.01
CA THR A 23 10.86 27.48 -1.45
C THR A 23 10.97 28.05 -0.04
N GLY A 24 12.12 27.85 0.64
CA GLY A 24 12.34 28.23 2.03
C GLY A 24 11.52 27.40 3.03
N LYS A 25 10.93 26.28 2.57
CA LYS A 25 10.16 25.34 3.40
C LYS A 25 11.08 24.33 4.04
N ASP A 26 10.60 23.71 5.13
CA ASP A 26 11.29 22.57 5.71
C ASP A 26 11.28 21.37 4.74
N ARG A 27 12.34 20.58 4.75
CA ARG A 27 12.47 19.40 3.88
C ARG A 27 11.32 18.41 4.10
N GLN A 28 10.88 18.21 5.34
CA GLN A 28 9.78 17.27 5.63
C GLN A 28 8.46 17.78 5.09
N GLN A 29 8.19 19.07 5.22
CA GLN A 29 7.01 19.71 4.65
C GLN A 29 6.99 19.57 3.12
N VAL A 30 8.13 19.78 2.46
CA VAL A 30 8.26 19.57 1.01
C VAL A 30 8.03 18.10 0.63
N VAL A 31 8.55 17.15 1.41
CA VAL A 31 8.30 15.72 1.16
C VAL A 31 6.82 15.39 1.29
N ASN A 32 6.14 15.90 2.31
CA ASN A 32 4.70 15.68 2.48
C ASN A 32 3.90 16.21 1.28
N GLU A 33 4.17 17.45 0.86
CA GLU A 33 3.54 18.05 -0.32
C GLU A 33 3.84 17.26 -1.60
N LEU A 34 5.07 16.76 -1.77
CA LEU A 34 5.43 15.92 -2.91
C LEU A 34 4.71 14.57 -2.92
N TRP A 35 4.46 13.99 -1.74
CA TRP A 35 3.68 12.77 -1.61
C TRP A 35 2.20 13.02 -1.93
N ASP A 36 1.64 14.17 -1.53
CA ASP A 36 0.30 14.58 -1.91
C ASP A 36 0.16 14.75 -3.43
N LEU A 37 1.12 15.43 -4.05
CA LEU A 37 1.19 15.61 -5.51
C LEU A 37 1.38 14.27 -6.24
N ARG A 38 2.10 13.32 -5.66
CA ARG A 38 2.26 11.97 -6.19
C ARG A 38 0.97 11.15 -6.09
N ARG A 39 0.23 11.27 -4.98
CA ARG A 39 -1.09 10.65 -4.81
C ARG A 39 -2.11 11.21 -5.80
N ALA A 40 -2.01 12.50 -6.10
CA ALA A 40 -2.81 13.16 -7.14
C ALA A 40 -2.39 12.79 -8.58
N GLY A 41 -1.29 12.05 -8.77
CA GLY A 41 -0.79 11.65 -10.10
C GLY A 41 -0.09 12.76 -10.90
N LEU A 42 0.29 13.86 -10.25
CA LEU A 42 0.92 15.03 -10.88
C LEU A 42 2.46 14.91 -10.94
N VAL A 43 3.05 14.19 -9.98
CA VAL A 43 4.51 14.10 -9.82
C VAL A 43 4.95 12.64 -9.69
N GLY A 44 5.99 12.28 -10.43
CA GLY A 44 6.70 11.02 -10.31
C GLY A 44 7.91 11.13 -9.39
N GLY A 45 8.11 10.13 -8.54
CA GLY A 45 9.31 10.00 -7.69
C GLY A 45 10.13 8.76 -8.07
N ARG A 46 11.41 8.94 -8.40
CA ARG A 46 12.39 7.86 -8.53
C ARG A 46 13.55 8.10 -7.56
N GLY A 47 13.56 7.36 -6.45
CA GLY A 47 14.54 7.55 -5.38
C GLY A 47 14.44 8.95 -4.78
N THR A 48 15.55 9.69 -4.77
CA THR A 48 15.63 11.06 -4.24
C THR A 48 15.18 12.11 -5.26
N SER A 49 14.99 11.74 -6.53
CA SER A 49 14.60 12.68 -7.58
C SER A 49 13.10 12.66 -7.84
N TRP A 50 12.53 13.86 -7.89
CA TRP A 50 11.14 14.13 -8.20
C TRP A 50 11.06 14.85 -9.54
N PHE A 51 10.06 14.51 -10.36
CA PHE A 51 9.83 15.10 -11.68
C PHE A 51 8.34 15.14 -11.96
N ILE A 52 7.89 16.11 -12.75
CA ILE A 52 6.48 16.23 -13.10
C ILE A 52 6.14 15.14 -14.13
N LEU A 53 5.00 14.47 -13.93
CA LEU A 53 4.39 13.61 -14.95
C LEU A 53 3.42 14.51 -15.70
N GLU A 54 3.82 14.96 -16.88
CA GLU A 54 3.06 15.92 -17.67
C GLU A 54 1.67 15.39 -17.99
N GLN A 55 0.66 16.05 -17.41
CA GLN A 55 -0.75 15.80 -17.71
C GLN A 55 -1.16 16.82 -18.78
N GLU A 56 -1.06 16.45 -20.05
CA GLU A 56 -1.90 17.13 -21.05
C GLU A 56 -3.37 16.78 -20.75
N LYS A 57 -4.09 17.79 -20.25
CA LYS A 57 -5.56 17.94 -20.18
C LYS A 57 -6.33 16.74 -19.61
N ARG A 58 -6.66 16.81 -18.32
CA ARG A 58 -7.91 16.21 -17.80
C ARG A 58 -8.85 17.31 -17.33
N THR A 59 -9.94 17.45 -18.08
CA THR A 59 -11.16 18.14 -17.69
C THR A 59 -11.78 17.45 -16.48
N GLU A 60 -12.31 18.31 -15.61
CA GLU A 60 -13.17 18.18 -14.43
C GLU A 60 -14.04 16.90 -14.34
N ILE A 61 -13.95 16.16 -13.22
CA ILE A 61 -14.91 16.08 -12.08
C ILE A 61 -16.18 15.28 -12.42
N ASP A 62 -16.41 14.16 -11.73
CA ASP A 62 -17.54 14.08 -10.79
C ASP A 62 -17.38 12.98 -9.72
N LEU A 63 -17.71 13.37 -8.49
CA LEU A 63 -17.79 12.55 -7.29
C LEU A 63 -19.28 12.26 -7.05
N SER A 64 -19.69 11.00 -6.95
CA SER A 64 -20.98 10.65 -6.37
C SER A 64 -20.91 9.31 -5.65
N ASP A 65 -21.01 9.40 -4.33
CA ASP A 65 -21.66 8.54 -3.34
C ASP A 65 -21.62 7.01 -3.52
N SER A 66 -21.09 6.34 -2.50
CA SER A 66 -21.49 4.97 -2.16
C SER A 66 -21.72 4.84 -0.65
N GLU A 67 -22.99 4.82 -0.28
CA GLU A 67 -23.55 4.33 0.98
C GLU A 67 -22.98 2.95 1.35
N VAL A 68 -22.77 2.70 2.65
CA VAL A 68 -22.44 1.37 3.16
C VAL A 68 -23.51 0.98 4.17
N GLU A 69 -24.28 -0.05 3.81
CA GLU A 69 -25.28 -0.71 4.66
C GLU A 69 -24.63 -1.40 5.87
N VAL A 70 -25.31 -1.28 7.01
CA VAL A 70 -25.00 -1.98 8.26
C VAL A 70 -25.68 -3.34 8.23
N VAL A 71 -24.92 -4.43 8.40
CA VAL A 71 -25.45 -5.80 8.53
C VAL A 71 -25.42 -6.26 9.98
N GLU A 72 -26.62 -6.51 10.50
CA GLU A 72 -26.95 -7.08 11.80
C GLU A 72 -26.71 -8.60 11.80
N MET A 73 -26.04 -9.14 12.84
CA MET A 73 -25.89 -10.59 13.04
C MET A 73 -26.18 -10.98 14.50
N GLY A 74 -27.39 -11.50 14.70
CA GLY A 74 -27.62 -12.84 15.27
C GLY A 74 -27.30 -13.07 16.76
N SER A 75 -28.34 -13.07 17.58
CA SER A 75 -28.34 -13.60 18.95
C SER A 75 -28.13 -15.12 18.99
N VAL A 76 -27.31 -15.62 19.93
CA VAL A 76 -27.37 -17.02 20.37
C VAL A 76 -27.27 -17.06 21.90
N LYS A 77 -28.35 -17.52 22.54
CA LYS A 77 -28.41 -17.85 23.97
C LYS A 77 -27.79 -19.22 24.20
N LEU A 78 -27.00 -19.37 25.26
CA LEU A 78 -26.67 -20.66 25.85
C LEU A 78 -26.68 -20.53 27.38
N ASP A 79 -27.64 -21.21 27.99
CA ASP A 79 -27.77 -21.36 29.43
C ASP A 79 -26.87 -22.49 29.93
N LYS A 80 -26.16 -22.28 31.06
CA LYS A 80 -26.30 -23.10 32.29
C LYS A 80 -25.33 -22.65 33.39
N ALA A 81 -25.89 -22.63 34.59
CA ALA A 81 -25.25 -22.37 35.87
C ALA A 81 -24.44 -23.58 36.36
N ALA A 82 -23.37 -23.33 37.13
CA ALA A 82 -23.10 -23.90 38.45
C ALA A 82 -21.78 -23.35 39.04
N GLU A 83 -21.73 -23.39 40.38
CA GLU A 83 -20.56 -23.32 41.26
C GLU A 83 -20.05 -21.93 41.68
N ALA A 84 -20.70 -21.45 42.74
CA ALA A 84 -20.02 -20.78 43.84
C ALA A 84 -18.91 -21.68 44.40
N GLU A 85 -17.72 -21.13 44.65
CA GLU A 85 -17.34 -20.64 45.98
C GLU A 85 -15.87 -20.15 45.99
N SER A 86 -15.62 -19.24 46.93
CA SER A 86 -14.31 -18.93 47.50
C SER A 86 -13.30 -18.15 46.65
N ASN A 87 -13.31 -16.82 46.81
CA ASN A 87 -12.29 -16.23 47.70
C ASN A 87 -12.75 -14.85 48.18
N ARG A 88 -13.19 -14.81 49.44
CA ARG A 88 -13.51 -13.59 50.18
C ARG A 88 -12.18 -13.09 50.78
N PHE A 89 -11.34 -12.44 49.97
CA PHE A 89 -10.19 -11.70 50.48
C PHE A 89 -10.50 -10.21 50.49
N SER A 90 -10.29 -9.59 51.64
CA SER A 90 -10.79 -8.27 52.03
C SER A 90 -10.48 -7.18 51.00
N ARG A 91 -11.56 -6.55 50.52
CA ARG A 91 -11.57 -5.30 49.78
C ARG A 91 -11.44 -4.15 50.79
N GLU A 92 -10.21 -3.79 51.10
CA GLU A 92 -9.89 -2.44 51.58
C GLU A 92 -9.59 -1.57 50.37
N LYS A 93 -10.38 -0.51 50.21
CA LYS A 93 -10.31 0.43 49.11
C LYS A 93 -9.10 1.35 49.28
N ASN A 94 -8.17 1.32 48.33
CA ASN A 94 -7.59 2.53 47.77
C ASN A 94 -8.19 2.68 46.36
N SER A 95 -9.36 3.31 46.27
CA SER A 95 -10.10 3.47 45.00
C SER A 95 -9.40 4.39 43.99
N ASP A 96 -8.39 5.14 44.42
CA ASP A 96 -7.72 6.15 43.60
C ASP A 96 -6.43 5.65 42.92
N GLU A 97 -5.94 4.47 43.30
CA GLU A 97 -4.75 3.85 42.69
C GLU A 97 -5.12 2.92 41.53
N VAL A 98 -6.25 2.21 41.64
CA VAL A 98 -6.74 1.29 40.59
C VAL A 98 -7.05 2.03 39.27
N SER A 99 -7.48 3.29 39.33
CA SER A 99 -7.72 4.13 38.13
C SER A 99 -6.41 4.50 37.43
N ARG A 100 -5.37 4.84 38.21
CA ARG A 100 -4.06 5.24 37.68
C ARG A 100 -3.34 4.08 37.01
N ASP A 101 -3.37 2.90 37.60
CA ASP A 101 -2.77 1.70 37.01
C ASP A 101 -3.50 1.29 35.73
N ALA A 102 -4.83 1.42 35.69
CA ALA A 102 -5.59 1.23 34.47
C ALA A 102 -5.19 2.27 33.42
N GLU A 103 -5.16 3.57 33.72
CA GLU A 103 -4.73 4.62 32.80
C GLU A 103 -3.31 4.38 32.25
N ILE A 104 -2.39 3.90 33.10
CA ILE A 104 -1.02 3.52 32.69
C ILE A 104 -1.06 2.32 31.73
N ILE A 105 -1.82 1.27 32.03
CA ILE A 105 -1.93 0.08 31.16
C ILE A 105 -2.52 0.45 29.79
N HIS A 106 -3.51 1.36 29.74
CA HIS A 106 -4.09 1.84 28.48
C HIS A 106 -3.17 2.83 27.74
N SER A 107 -2.18 3.41 28.42
CA SER A 107 -1.14 4.25 27.80
C SER A 107 -0.01 3.45 27.16
N ILE A 108 0.16 2.17 27.54
CA ILE A 108 1.12 1.28 26.90
C ILE A 108 0.57 0.99 25.49
N PRO A 109 1.27 1.42 24.42
CA PRO A 109 0.87 1.04 23.07
C PRO A 109 0.88 -0.47 22.98
N CYS A 110 -0.26 -1.09 22.67
CA CYS A 110 -0.30 -2.53 22.54
C CYS A 110 0.49 -2.90 21.28
N PHE A 111 1.54 -3.71 21.43
CA PHE A 111 2.45 -4.07 20.34
C PHE A 111 1.77 -4.86 19.20
N THR A 112 0.50 -5.18 19.39
CA THR A 112 -0.36 -5.91 18.46
C THR A 112 -1.39 -5.02 17.77
N ASP A 113 -1.40 -3.70 18.04
CA ASP A 113 -2.18 -2.77 17.22
C ASP A 113 -1.64 -2.86 15.80
N ARG A 114 -2.43 -3.50 14.93
CA ARG A 114 -2.13 -3.64 13.52
C ARG A 114 -2.12 -2.23 12.93
N VAL A 115 -0.93 -1.65 12.82
CA VAL A 115 -0.72 -0.43 12.05
C VAL A 115 -1.35 -0.69 10.69
N GLN A 116 -2.37 0.09 10.35
CA GLN A 116 -3.25 -0.13 9.20
C GLN A 116 -2.53 -0.06 7.84
N ASN A 117 -1.22 0.22 7.86
CA ASN A 117 -0.34 0.30 6.70
C ASN A 117 0.97 -0.49 6.87
N ASP A 118 0.98 -1.55 7.68
CA ASP A 118 2.07 -2.51 7.59
C ASP A 118 1.94 -3.22 6.23
N VAL A 119 2.88 -2.91 5.34
CA VAL A 119 3.14 -3.72 4.15
C VAL A 119 3.13 -5.17 4.61
N ILE A 120 2.13 -5.95 4.20
CA ILE A 120 2.05 -7.36 4.55
C ILE A 120 3.26 -8.01 3.91
N ILE A 121 4.36 -8.14 4.65
CA ILE A 121 5.58 -8.79 4.19
C ILE A 121 5.21 -10.28 4.12
N PRO A 122 5.03 -10.84 2.91
CA PRO A 122 4.67 -12.24 2.80
C PRO A 122 5.83 -13.08 3.34
N ALA A 123 5.52 -14.25 3.90
CA ALA A 123 6.56 -15.16 4.36
C ALA A 123 7.54 -15.48 3.21
N PRO A 124 8.85 -15.62 3.45
CA PRO A 124 9.83 -15.94 2.40
C PRO A 124 9.50 -17.18 1.57
N ARG A 125 8.82 -18.17 2.18
CA ARG A 125 8.31 -19.35 1.50
C ARG A 125 7.26 -19.02 0.44
N PHE A 126 6.36 -18.08 0.75
CA PHE A 126 5.33 -17.63 -0.17
C PHE A 126 5.96 -16.96 -1.40
N ILE A 127 6.92 -16.05 -1.17
CA ILE A 127 7.68 -15.40 -2.24
C ILE A 127 8.39 -16.45 -3.11
N SER A 128 9.08 -17.41 -2.49
CA SER A 128 9.82 -18.45 -3.21
C SER A 128 8.90 -19.34 -4.05
N ALA A 129 7.73 -19.70 -3.51
CA ALA A 129 6.74 -20.49 -4.25
C ALA A 129 6.19 -19.69 -5.45
N GLU A 130 5.90 -18.42 -5.26
CA GLU A 130 5.39 -17.55 -6.31
C GLU A 130 6.44 -17.30 -7.42
N ILE A 131 7.72 -17.16 -7.05
CA ILE A 131 8.84 -17.13 -8.01
C ILE A 131 8.85 -18.41 -8.85
N ARG A 132 8.86 -19.60 -8.24
CA ARG A 132 8.88 -20.86 -9.00
C ARG A 132 7.68 -21.02 -9.93
N ARG A 133 6.48 -20.64 -9.47
CA ARG A 133 5.25 -20.68 -10.27
C ARG A 133 5.34 -19.79 -11.49
N THR A 134 5.85 -18.58 -11.33
CA THR A 134 5.98 -17.61 -12.42
C THR A 134 7.11 -17.96 -13.38
N GLU A 135 8.24 -18.49 -12.88
CA GLU A 135 9.32 -19.03 -13.70
C GLU A 135 8.86 -20.17 -14.63
N ALA A 136 8.03 -21.09 -14.13
CA ALA A 136 7.48 -22.16 -14.96
C ALA A 136 6.60 -21.62 -16.10
N LYS A 137 5.77 -20.60 -15.82
CA LYS A 137 4.97 -19.91 -16.86
C LYS A 137 5.87 -19.21 -17.87
N LEU A 138 6.93 -18.55 -17.41
CA LEU A 138 7.89 -17.86 -18.25
C LEU A 138 8.60 -18.83 -19.20
N LYS A 139 9.09 -19.98 -18.72
CA LYS A 139 9.71 -21.01 -19.55
C LYS A 139 8.79 -21.45 -20.69
N ARG A 140 7.52 -21.72 -20.40
CA ARG A 140 6.52 -22.08 -21.42
C ARG A 140 6.35 -20.98 -22.49
N LEU A 141 6.33 -19.71 -22.07
CA LEU A 141 6.24 -18.59 -23.01
C LEU A 141 7.50 -18.45 -23.86
N GLN A 142 8.67 -18.73 -23.31
CA GLN A 142 9.93 -18.74 -24.07
C GLN A 142 9.93 -19.84 -25.12
N GLU A 143 9.49 -21.06 -24.78
CA GLU A 143 9.34 -22.16 -25.73
C GLU A 143 8.40 -21.77 -26.88
N MET A 144 7.22 -21.22 -26.59
CA MET A 144 6.29 -20.75 -27.62
C MET A 144 6.90 -19.66 -28.52
N ARG A 145 7.64 -18.71 -27.93
CA ARG A 145 8.33 -17.66 -28.68
C ARG A 145 9.37 -18.27 -29.61
N ASP A 146 10.15 -19.23 -29.12
CA ASP A 146 11.24 -19.83 -29.89
C ASP A 146 10.68 -20.70 -31.03
N ILE A 147 9.59 -21.44 -30.78
CA ILE A 147 8.81 -22.13 -31.82
C ILE A 147 8.28 -21.14 -32.87
N SER A 148 7.64 -20.04 -32.42
CA SER A 148 7.13 -19.01 -33.33
C SER A 148 8.24 -18.41 -34.18
N ARG A 149 9.41 -18.13 -33.59
CA ARG A 149 10.59 -17.65 -34.32
C ARG A 149 11.07 -18.67 -35.35
N GLU A 150 11.11 -19.95 -35.00
CA GLU A 150 11.52 -21.00 -35.93
C GLU A 150 10.55 -21.12 -37.11
N ILE A 151 9.24 -21.06 -36.86
CA ILE A 151 8.21 -21.00 -37.92
C ILE A 151 8.45 -19.79 -38.84
N HIS A 152 8.76 -18.63 -38.27
CA HIS A 152 9.01 -17.41 -39.04
C HIS A 152 10.26 -17.50 -39.92
N LYS A 153 11.31 -18.22 -39.50
CA LYS A 153 12.50 -18.44 -40.34
C LYS A 153 12.14 -19.16 -41.64
N HIS A 154 11.29 -20.18 -41.54
CA HIS A 154 10.88 -21.01 -42.68
C HIS A 154 9.61 -20.50 -43.37
N ARG A 155 9.13 -19.28 -43.06
CA ARG A 155 7.87 -18.72 -43.58
C ARG A 155 7.76 -18.77 -45.11
N LYS A 156 8.85 -18.52 -45.83
CA LYS A 156 8.87 -18.53 -47.30
C LYS A 156 8.58 -19.91 -47.86
N ILE A 157 9.14 -20.96 -47.25
CA ILE A 157 8.90 -22.36 -47.64
C ILE A 157 7.41 -22.70 -47.40
N TRP A 158 6.87 -22.32 -46.24
CA TRP A 158 5.46 -22.50 -45.93
C TRP A 158 4.52 -21.77 -46.89
N GLN A 159 4.91 -20.60 -47.39
CA GLN A 159 4.13 -19.85 -48.39
C GLN A 159 4.13 -20.56 -49.74
N GLN A 160 5.27 -21.11 -50.16
CA GLN A 160 5.41 -21.83 -51.42
C GLN A 160 4.58 -23.13 -51.44
N ILE A 161 4.60 -23.89 -50.34
CA ILE A 161 3.77 -25.10 -50.17
C ILE A 161 2.27 -24.76 -50.19
N ARG A 162 1.88 -23.59 -49.67
CA ARG A 162 0.46 -23.17 -49.65
C ARG A 162 -0.05 -22.66 -51.01
N SER A 163 0.87 -22.23 -51.88
CA SER A 163 0.52 -21.71 -53.22
C SER A 163 0.43 -22.79 -54.30
N GLU A 164 0.81 -24.02 -54.00
CA GLU A 164 0.57 -25.22 -54.83
C GLU A 164 -0.79 -25.84 -54.50
#